data_AF-A0A1G6IBV8-F1
#
_entry.id   AF-A0A1G6IBV8-F1
#
_cell.length_a   1.000
_cell.length_b   1.000
_cell.length_c   1.000
_cell.angle_alpha   90.00
_cell.angle_beta   90.00
_cell.angle_gamma   90.00
#
_symmetry.space_group_name_H-M   'P 1'
#
loop_
_entity.id
_entity.type
_entity.pdbx_description
1 polymer ?
#
loop_
_entity_poly.entity_id
_entity_poly.type
_entity_poly.pdbx_seq_one_letter_code
_entity_poly.pdbx_strand_id
1 'polypeptide(L)'
;MTINWEREPGERIEDFAAAYLLLRAGVGNQIRPSRGDGGIDVQIPTAEGWEIYQVKRFARNLQHSEKRQIEESWLRFKQSAPLNRVRSWKLVLPLEPTRENLSWLAELTDGVEFETSWIGRAQMDGWAAENPRLAEYFFGDGGQKWHELMALAFSGGRPLEDTEGEPLLASIQERASSLSKALDEVDPFYRYEIEMRTGNLADISQEESLRSASRPGIVESVLEQIDDDHYRVTHIIARSPASATLRPITGTFNMTASTDEERSALEMFFHYGAPLEDGKATVVASSGPPGSGLPVGQTAMSWTMFPSEDDDLPPLELRLIRDGVTELAVPVTSSVGSAGIAGPGRWLQVQAGPSVSVKFFYGAPGRSDSIKLSTDMAPGADPALVLPGLELVAALPGASLEVGVRGGPALAGGFEFGPNEVSADAAHTAPLVAALNSIQRFTTTRVRIPAAAELLRAEVHALLFTARLLEGETVEGTFSAVDVTEGADYFESWDERPRSLTMVQPIMVELDGVAWELAAQSRRIFISVQLDRADGRLTLRPGESNRVSISAGRPGDVPS
;
A
#
# COMPACT_ATOMS: atom_id res chain seq x y z
N MET A 1 -4.91 42.77 -3.29
CA MET A 1 -4.96 42.91 -4.77
C MET A 1 -6.36 43.34 -5.12
N THR A 2 -6.54 44.30 -6.03
CA THR A 2 -7.87 44.72 -6.50
C THR A 2 -7.98 44.35 -7.96
N ILE A 3 -8.97 43.52 -8.31
CA ILE A 3 -9.15 43.02 -9.67
C ILE A 3 -10.06 43.99 -10.43
N ASN A 4 -9.74 44.24 -11.70
CA ASN A 4 -10.59 45.03 -12.59
C ASN A 4 -11.60 44.10 -13.27
N TRP A 5 -12.60 43.65 -12.51
CA TRP A 5 -13.60 42.68 -12.95
C TRP A 5 -14.30 43.07 -14.26
N GLU A 6 -14.43 44.37 -14.54
CA GLU A 6 -15.06 44.89 -15.75
C GLU A 6 -14.26 44.65 -17.04
N ARG A 7 -12.97 44.31 -16.92
CA ARG A 7 -12.07 44.01 -18.05
C ARG A 7 -11.77 42.52 -18.19
N GLU A 8 -12.12 41.72 -17.19
CA GLU A 8 -11.84 40.29 -17.22
C GLU A 8 -12.86 39.51 -18.07
N PRO A 9 -12.42 38.48 -18.81
CA PRO A 9 -13.31 37.54 -19.47
C PRO A 9 -14.24 36.86 -18.45
N GLY A 10 -15.54 36.80 -18.76
CA GLY A 10 -16.53 36.25 -17.82
C GLY A 10 -16.28 34.82 -17.38
N GLU A 11 -15.77 33.96 -18.27
CA GLU A 11 -15.40 32.58 -17.95
C GLU A 11 -14.32 32.52 -16.86
N ARG A 12 -13.33 33.44 -16.88
CA ARG A 12 -12.29 33.50 -15.84
C ARG A 12 -12.85 33.89 -14.48
N ILE A 13 -13.86 34.76 -14.44
CA ILE A 13 -14.53 35.17 -13.20
C ILE A 13 -15.28 33.98 -12.60
N GLU A 14 -16.01 33.25 -13.43
CA GLU A 14 -16.77 32.07 -13.04
C GLU A 14 -15.85 30.94 -12.56
N ASP A 15 -14.79 30.64 -13.30
CA ASP A 15 -13.79 29.63 -12.92
C ASP A 15 -13.03 30.02 -11.65
N PHE A 16 -12.66 31.29 -11.46
CA PHE A 16 -12.02 31.77 -10.23
C PHE A 16 -12.92 31.57 -9.01
N ALA A 17 -14.18 32.01 -9.09
CA ALA A 17 -15.13 31.87 -8.00
C ALA A 17 -15.35 30.39 -7.66
N ALA A 18 -15.53 29.54 -8.67
CA ALA A 18 -15.70 28.11 -8.46
C ALA A 18 -14.48 27.46 -7.83
N ALA A 19 -13.29 27.75 -8.35
CA ALA A 19 -12.04 27.23 -7.82
C ALA A 19 -11.82 27.68 -6.37
N TYR A 20 -12.04 28.96 -6.06
CA TYR A 20 -11.88 29.48 -4.70
C TYR A 20 -12.83 28.78 -3.72
N LEU A 21 -14.11 28.66 -4.08
CA LEU A 21 -15.12 28.05 -3.23
C LEU A 21 -14.81 26.58 -2.94
N LEU A 22 -14.43 25.81 -3.97
CA LEU A 22 -14.12 24.39 -3.84
C LEU A 22 -12.81 24.13 -3.11
N LEU A 23 -11.75 24.90 -3.39
CA LEU A 23 -10.48 24.80 -2.68
C LEU A 23 -10.65 25.18 -1.19
N ARG A 24 -11.48 26.18 -0.89
CA ARG A 24 -11.78 26.59 0.50
C ARG A 24 -12.57 25.53 1.26
N ALA A 25 -13.54 24.88 0.60
CA ALA A 25 -14.35 23.84 1.23
C ALA A 25 -13.65 22.48 1.32
N GLY A 26 -12.70 22.21 0.42
CA GLY A 26 -12.03 20.91 0.29
C GLY A 26 -12.88 19.81 -0.33
N VAL A 27 -14.20 20.02 -0.45
CA VAL A 27 -15.20 19.09 -0.99
C VAL A 27 -16.25 19.86 -1.78
N GLY A 28 -16.97 19.16 -2.66
CA GLY A 28 -18.02 19.73 -3.49
C GLY A 28 -17.78 19.46 -4.96
N ASN A 29 -18.65 20.01 -5.82
CA ASN A 29 -18.58 19.80 -7.26
C ASN A 29 -18.86 21.10 -8.02
N GLN A 30 -18.12 21.30 -9.11
CA GLN A 30 -18.47 22.27 -10.15
C GLN A 30 -19.35 21.56 -11.18
N ILE A 31 -20.51 22.12 -11.50
CA ILE A 31 -21.41 21.54 -12.51
C ILE A 31 -21.14 22.23 -13.84
N ARG A 32 -20.45 21.52 -14.74
CA ARG A 32 -20.23 21.98 -16.13
C ARG A 32 -21.27 21.34 -17.06
N PRO A 33 -21.89 22.10 -17.99
CA PRO A 33 -22.99 21.58 -18.79
C PRO A 33 -22.54 20.60 -19.88
N SER A 34 -23.16 19.42 -19.95
CA SER A 34 -23.22 18.60 -21.18
C SER A 34 -24.53 18.86 -21.95
N ARG A 35 -25.61 19.24 -21.26
CA ARG A 35 -26.90 19.77 -21.76
C ARG A 35 -27.55 20.70 -20.71
N GLY A 36 -27.00 21.91 -20.55
CA GLY A 36 -27.48 22.86 -19.54
C GLY A 36 -26.99 22.55 -18.12
N ASP A 37 -26.73 23.60 -17.34
CA ASP A 37 -26.19 23.61 -15.97
C ASP A 37 -27.24 23.31 -14.88
N GLY A 38 -28.51 23.14 -15.26
CA GLY A 38 -29.61 23.00 -14.30
C GLY A 38 -29.76 24.19 -13.35
N GLY A 39 -29.10 25.33 -13.61
CA GLY A 39 -29.08 26.50 -12.72
C GLY A 39 -28.19 26.38 -11.48
N ILE A 40 -27.14 25.55 -11.52
CA ILE A 40 -26.18 25.37 -10.44
C ILE A 40 -24.77 25.41 -11.04
N ASP A 41 -23.89 26.29 -10.55
CA ASP A 41 -22.49 26.30 -11.00
C ASP A 41 -21.59 25.56 -10.01
N VAL A 42 -21.83 25.74 -8.71
CA VAL A 42 -21.08 25.06 -7.63
C VAL A 42 -22.04 24.59 -6.54
N GLN A 43 -21.80 23.38 -6.04
CA GLN A 43 -22.50 22.84 -4.87
C GLN A 43 -21.50 22.31 -3.84
N ILE A 44 -21.71 22.67 -2.58
CA ILE A 44 -20.85 22.28 -1.45
C ILE A 44 -21.70 21.56 -0.41
N PRO A 45 -21.36 20.31 -0.04
CA PRO A 45 -22.08 19.61 1.01
C PRO A 45 -21.72 20.17 2.39
N THR A 46 -22.72 20.28 3.26
CA THR A 46 -22.54 20.64 4.67
C THR A 46 -23.38 19.70 5.54
N ALA A 47 -23.15 19.70 6.86
CA ALA A 47 -23.93 18.90 7.80
C ALA A 47 -25.44 19.21 7.76
N GLU A 48 -25.83 20.43 7.38
CA GLU A 48 -27.21 20.92 7.36
C GLU A 48 -27.86 20.85 5.96
N GLY A 49 -27.13 20.41 4.94
CA GLY A 49 -27.60 20.39 3.55
C GLY A 49 -26.58 20.97 2.57
N TRP A 50 -27.04 21.32 1.37
CA TRP A 50 -26.19 21.84 0.30
C TRP A 50 -26.16 23.37 0.27
N GLU A 51 -24.96 23.93 0.18
CA GLU A 51 -24.78 25.33 -0.23
C GLU A 51 -24.62 25.39 -1.75
N ILE A 52 -25.49 26.14 -2.40
CA ILE A 52 -25.56 26.28 -3.85
C ILE A 52 -25.09 27.66 -4.23
N TYR A 53 -24.19 27.74 -5.21
CA TYR A 53 -23.68 28.99 -5.74
C TYR A 53 -23.98 29.06 -7.23
N GLN A 54 -24.64 30.15 -7.64
CA GLN A 54 -24.78 30.53 -9.03
C GLN A 54 -23.90 31.76 -9.27
N VAL A 55 -22.87 31.60 -10.06
CA VAL A 55 -21.93 32.65 -10.45
C VAL A 55 -22.38 33.26 -11.78
N LYS A 56 -22.36 34.59 -11.90
CA LYS A 56 -22.37 35.24 -13.22
C LYS A 56 -21.31 36.31 -13.31
N ARG A 57 -20.82 36.54 -14.52
CA ARG A 57 -19.84 37.57 -14.86
C ARG A 57 -20.26 39.04 -14.72
N PHE A 58 -21.49 39.36 -14.32
CA PHE A 58 -22.02 40.73 -14.47
C PHE A 58 -21.37 41.71 -13.47
N ALA A 59 -20.51 42.59 -13.98
CA ALA A 59 -19.75 43.58 -13.19
C ALA A 59 -20.32 45.02 -13.25
N ARG A 60 -21.39 45.23 -14.00
CA ARG A 60 -22.07 46.53 -14.17
C ARG A 60 -23.56 46.38 -13.85
N ASN A 61 -24.27 47.51 -13.70
CA ASN A 61 -25.70 47.51 -13.43
C ASN A 61 -26.46 46.56 -14.36
N LEU A 62 -27.20 45.63 -13.76
CA LEU A 62 -27.92 44.58 -14.45
C LEU A 62 -28.95 45.16 -15.43
N GLN A 63 -28.82 44.77 -16.69
CA GLN A 63 -29.81 45.01 -17.73
C GLN A 63 -30.96 43.99 -17.63
N HIS A 64 -32.10 44.30 -18.26
CA HIS A 64 -33.25 43.40 -18.27
C HIS A 64 -32.92 41.99 -18.80
N SER A 65 -32.06 41.89 -19.82
CA SER A 65 -31.61 40.62 -20.37
C SER A 65 -30.76 39.80 -19.39
N GLU A 66 -29.99 40.45 -18.53
CA GLU A 66 -29.13 39.80 -17.53
C GLU A 66 -29.95 39.32 -16.33
N LYS A 67 -30.93 40.12 -15.87
CA LYS A 67 -31.92 39.69 -14.89
C LYS A 67 -32.68 38.45 -15.37
N ARG A 68 -33.13 38.43 -16.63
CA ARG A 68 -33.81 37.27 -17.22
C ARG A 68 -32.95 36.00 -17.20
N GLN A 69 -31.65 36.10 -17.43
CA GLN A 69 -30.74 34.93 -17.36
C GLN A 69 -30.62 34.37 -15.93
N ILE A 70 -30.63 35.24 -14.93
CA ILE A 70 -30.63 34.83 -13.52
C ILE A 70 -31.95 34.15 -13.16
N GLU A 71 -33.09 34.73 -13.59
CA GLU A 71 -34.42 34.15 -13.40
C GLU A 71 -34.54 32.76 -14.05
N GLU A 72 -34.07 32.60 -15.29
CA GLU A 72 -34.02 31.32 -15.99
C GLU A 72 -33.12 30.29 -15.28
N SER A 73 -32.02 30.74 -14.66
CA SER A 73 -31.14 29.87 -13.87
C SER A 73 -31.83 29.43 -12.57
N TRP A 74 -32.48 30.35 -11.86
CA TRP A 74 -33.28 30.04 -10.66
C TRP A 74 -34.43 29.06 -10.94
N LEU A 75 -35.18 29.26 -12.02
CA LEU A 75 -36.26 28.36 -12.39
C LEU A 75 -35.76 26.95 -12.71
N ARG A 76 -34.61 26.84 -13.38
CA ARG A 76 -33.96 25.54 -13.65
C ARG A 76 -33.51 24.87 -12.36
N PHE A 77 -32.91 25.63 -11.44
CA PHE A 77 -32.53 25.14 -10.12
C PHE A 77 -33.73 24.57 -9.35
N LYS A 78 -34.85 25.30 -9.30
CA LYS A 78 -36.08 24.82 -8.64
C LYS A 78 -36.64 23.53 -9.22
N GLN A 79 -36.43 23.29 -10.52
CA GLN A 79 -36.88 22.07 -11.19
C GLN A 79 -35.94 20.89 -10.97
N SER A 80 -34.64 21.15 -10.79
CA SER A 80 -33.59 20.13 -10.75
C SER A 80 -33.20 19.72 -9.33
N ALA A 81 -33.33 20.61 -8.34
CA ALA A 81 -32.78 20.41 -7.00
C ALA A 81 -33.83 19.86 -6.00
N PRO A 82 -33.46 18.89 -5.14
CA PRO A 82 -34.28 18.52 -3.99
C PRO A 82 -34.22 19.64 -2.94
N LEU A 83 -35.15 20.61 -3.04
CA LEU A 83 -35.16 21.84 -2.25
C LEU A 83 -35.10 21.61 -0.73
N ASN A 84 -35.64 20.49 -0.25
CA ASN A 84 -35.62 20.09 1.16
C ASN A 84 -34.22 19.73 1.70
N ARG A 85 -33.20 19.66 0.84
CA ARG A 85 -31.81 19.41 1.23
C ARG A 85 -30.92 20.63 0.96
N VAL A 86 -31.47 21.75 0.54
CA VAL A 86 -30.72 22.98 0.26
C VAL A 86 -30.67 23.82 1.53
N ARG A 87 -29.47 24.21 1.92
CA ARG A 87 -29.22 25.10 3.07
C ARG A 87 -29.21 26.56 2.64
N SER A 88 -28.58 26.85 1.51
CA SER A 88 -28.55 28.20 0.94
C SER A 88 -28.39 28.20 -0.58
N TRP A 89 -28.90 29.24 -1.22
CA TRP A 89 -28.66 29.56 -2.63
C TRP A 89 -28.09 30.98 -2.73
N LYS A 90 -26.87 31.10 -3.25
CA LYS A 90 -26.11 32.35 -3.28
C LYS A 90 -25.83 32.78 -4.71
N LEU A 91 -26.26 33.99 -5.06
CA LEU A 91 -25.95 34.62 -6.34
C LEU A 91 -24.62 35.37 -6.22
N VAL A 92 -23.61 34.94 -6.97
CA VAL A 92 -22.25 35.48 -6.93
C VAL A 92 -21.99 36.33 -8.16
N LEU A 93 -21.72 37.61 -7.96
CA LEU A 93 -21.54 38.59 -9.03
C LEU A 93 -20.46 39.61 -8.64
N PRO A 94 -19.58 40.04 -9.56
CA PRO A 94 -18.63 41.13 -9.32
C PRO A 94 -19.31 42.52 -9.33
N LEU A 95 -20.48 42.62 -8.71
CA LEU A 95 -21.33 43.79 -8.65
C LEU A 95 -21.94 43.91 -7.25
N GLU A 96 -21.86 45.09 -6.66
CA GLU A 96 -22.59 45.38 -5.42
C GLU A 96 -24.09 45.54 -5.71
N PRO A 97 -24.98 44.92 -4.91
CA PRO A 97 -26.40 45.03 -5.16
C PRO A 97 -26.92 46.41 -4.77
N THR A 98 -27.79 46.98 -5.61
CA THR A 98 -28.64 48.11 -5.21
C THR A 98 -29.79 47.61 -4.33
N ARG A 99 -30.49 48.52 -3.64
CA ARG A 99 -31.72 48.16 -2.90
C ARG A 99 -32.78 47.52 -3.79
N GLU A 100 -32.89 47.99 -5.03
CA GLU A 100 -33.79 47.43 -6.04
C GLU A 100 -33.37 46.01 -6.44
N ASN A 101 -32.06 45.73 -6.57
CA ASN A 101 -31.57 44.37 -6.84
C ASN A 101 -31.86 43.40 -5.70
N LEU A 102 -31.68 43.84 -4.44
CA LEU A 102 -32.00 43.00 -3.27
C LEU A 102 -33.50 42.71 -3.19
N SER A 103 -34.35 43.71 -3.45
CA SER A 103 -35.81 43.53 -3.45
C SER A 103 -36.24 42.59 -4.57
N TRP A 104 -35.71 42.78 -5.79
CA TRP A 104 -35.96 41.89 -6.92
C TRP A 104 -35.48 40.45 -6.67
N LEU A 105 -34.31 40.26 -6.06
CA LEU A 105 -33.83 38.92 -5.73
C LEU A 105 -34.75 38.24 -4.70
N ALA A 106 -35.18 38.97 -3.67
CA ALA A 106 -36.11 38.44 -2.66
C ALA A 106 -37.47 38.07 -3.26
N GLU A 107 -37.99 38.87 -4.21
CA GLU A 107 -39.22 38.54 -4.95
C GLU A 107 -39.02 37.30 -5.84
N LEU A 108 -37.87 37.18 -6.52
CA LEU A 108 -37.55 36.04 -7.37
C LEU A 108 -37.48 34.74 -6.56
N THR A 109 -36.88 34.80 -5.37
CA THR A 109 -36.65 33.63 -4.51
C THR A 109 -37.75 33.40 -3.48
N ASP A 110 -38.86 34.13 -3.54
CA ASP A 110 -39.97 33.99 -2.59
C ASP A 110 -40.55 32.56 -2.53
N GLY A 111 -40.99 32.17 -1.34
CA GLY A 111 -41.61 30.88 -1.08
C GLY A 111 -40.65 29.70 -0.93
N VAL A 112 -39.36 29.94 -0.70
CA VAL A 112 -38.39 28.90 -0.29
C VAL A 112 -38.05 28.99 1.19
N GLU A 113 -37.74 27.85 1.81
CA GLU A 113 -37.46 27.73 3.25
C GLU A 113 -35.97 27.82 3.60
N PHE A 114 -35.11 28.15 2.63
CA PHE A 114 -33.65 28.23 2.80
C PHE A 114 -33.12 29.63 2.54
N GLU A 115 -31.89 29.91 2.99
CA GLU A 115 -31.28 31.23 2.84
C GLU A 115 -30.99 31.55 1.37
N THR A 116 -31.40 32.74 0.92
CA THR A 116 -30.97 33.27 -0.37
C THR A 116 -30.23 34.59 -0.19
N SER A 117 -29.01 34.69 -0.74
CA SER A 117 -28.18 35.87 -0.55
C SER A 117 -27.38 36.24 -1.80
N TRP A 118 -26.91 37.49 -1.82
CA TRP A 118 -26.09 38.06 -2.88
C TRP A 118 -24.65 38.18 -2.38
N ILE A 119 -23.71 37.61 -3.12
CA ILE A 119 -22.26 37.80 -2.92
C ILE A 119 -21.78 38.80 -3.96
N GLY A 120 -21.43 40.00 -3.47
CA GLY A 120 -21.04 41.13 -4.29
C GLY A 120 -19.54 41.24 -4.51
N ARG A 121 -19.16 42.30 -5.26
CA ARG A 121 -17.78 42.64 -5.60
C ARG A 121 -16.84 42.64 -4.40
N ALA A 122 -17.22 43.27 -3.28
CA ALA A 122 -16.38 43.42 -2.10
C ALA A 122 -15.98 42.06 -1.51
N GLN A 123 -16.90 41.08 -1.55
CA GLN A 123 -16.60 39.74 -1.09
C GLN A 123 -15.73 38.98 -2.08
N MET A 124 -15.92 39.16 -3.39
CA MET A 124 -15.02 38.60 -4.41
C MET A 124 -13.61 39.20 -4.35
N ASP A 125 -13.48 40.50 -4.10
CA ASP A 125 -12.20 41.16 -3.83
C ASP A 125 -11.56 40.58 -2.55
N GLY A 126 -12.38 40.29 -1.52
CA GLY A 126 -11.97 39.56 -0.33
C GLY A 126 -11.43 38.16 -0.65
N TRP A 127 -12.11 37.39 -1.49
CA TRP A 127 -11.64 36.06 -1.93
C TRP A 127 -10.29 36.13 -2.64
N ALA A 128 -10.12 37.11 -3.52
CA ALA A 128 -8.85 37.34 -4.21
C ALA A 128 -7.72 37.76 -3.25
N ALA A 129 -8.05 38.51 -2.18
CA ALA A 129 -7.10 38.88 -1.15
C ALA A 129 -6.75 37.72 -0.22
N GLU A 130 -7.70 36.84 0.09
CA GLU A 130 -7.51 35.64 0.92
C GLU A 130 -6.70 34.56 0.20
N ASN A 131 -6.82 34.45 -1.13
CA ASN A 131 -6.01 33.56 -1.94
C ASN A 131 -5.32 34.28 -3.12
N PRO A 132 -4.25 35.05 -2.84
CA PRO A 132 -3.54 35.81 -3.87
C PRO A 132 -2.95 34.94 -4.98
N ARG A 133 -2.55 33.69 -4.66
CA ARG A 133 -1.99 32.75 -5.65
C ARG A 133 -3.02 32.35 -6.68
N LEU A 134 -4.25 32.07 -6.25
CA LEU A 134 -5.35 31.75 -7.13
C LEU A 134 -5.78 32.99 -7.96
N ALA A 135 -5.81 34.16 -7.33
CA ALA A 135 -6.10 35.41 -8.04
C ALA A 135 -5.05 35.69 -9.13
N GLU A 136 -3.77 35.54 -8.82
CA GLU A 136 -2.67 35.68 -9.79
C GLU A 136 -2.75 34.64 -10.91
N TYR A 137 -3.14 33.41 -10.60
CA TYR A 137 -3.33 32.37 -11.62
C TYR A 137 -4.40 32.74 -12.66
N PHE A 138 -5.53 33.29 -12.23
CA PHE A 138 -6.63 33.65 -13.15
C PHE A 138 -6.47 35.04 -13.80
N PHE A 139 -5.92 36.00 -13.07
CA PHE A 139 -5.94 37.42 -13.44
C PHE A 139 -4.56 38.09 -13.48
N GLY A 140 -3.51 37.39 -13.08
CA GLY A 140 -2.14 37.89 -13.06
C GLY A 140 -1.43 37.86 -14.41
N ASP A 141 -0.27 38.50 -14.47
CA ASP A 141 0.63 38.47 -15.63
C ASP A 141 1.68 37.37 -15.41
N GLY A 142 1.31 36.14 -15.80
CA GLY A 142 2.13 34.93 -15.60
C GLY A 142 3.57 35.03 -16.09
N GLY A 143 3.91 36.02 -16.93
CA GLY A 143 5.27 36.31 -17.38
C GLY A 143 6.22 36.76 -16.25
N GLN A 144 5.77 37.59 -15.30
CA GLN A 144 6.65 38.12 -14.24
C GLN A 144 7.00 37.05 -13.19
N LYS A 145 6.02 36.26 -12.77
CA LYS A 145 6.23 35.12 -11.84
C LYS A 145 7.17 34.07 -12.46
N TRP A 146 7.06 33.82 -13.77
CA TRP A 146 7.99 32.95 -14.50
C TRP A 146 9.44 33.46 -14.45
N HIS A 147 9.65 34.77 -14.60
CA HIS A 147 10.98 35.38 -14.50
C HIS A 147 11.56 35.29 -13.08
N GLU A 148 10.73 35.46 -12.04
CA GLU A 148 11.15 35.31 -10.63
C GLU A 148 11.53 33.85 -10.32
N LEU A 149 10.74 32.88 -10.78
CA LEU A 149 11.04 31.46 -10.63
C LEU A 149 12.29 31.04 -11.41
N MET A 150 12.47 31.54 -12.64
CA MET A 150 13.70 31.35 -13.40
C MET A 150 14.89 31.93 -12.65
N ALA A 151 14.79 33.16 -12.12
CA ALA A 151 15.86 33.79 -11.36
C ALA A 151 16.23 32.98 -10.11
N LEU A 152 15.25 32.37 -9.44
CA LEU A 152 15.48 31.48 -8.31
C LEU A 152 16.07 30.11 -8.73
N ALA A 153 15.60 29.53 -9.84
CA ALA A 153 16.20 28.31 -10.38
C ALA A 153 17.66 28.54 -10.80
N PHE A 154 17.95 29.68 -11.42
CA PHE A 154 19.31 30.08 -11.79
C PHE A 154 20.19 30.42 -10.57
N SER A 155 19.63 30.95 -9.48
CA SER A 155 20.39 31.13 -8.23
C SER A 155 20.70 29.80 -7.56
N GLY A 156 19.82 28.80 -7.71
CA GLY A 156 20.04 27.41 -7.29
C GLY A 156 21.22 26.71 -7.96
N GLY A 157 21.54 27.09 -9.21
CA GLY A 157 22.68 26.59 -9.98
C GLY A 157 24.01 27.34 -9.75
N ARG A 158 24.04 28.37 -8.88
CA ARG A 158 25.29 29.07 -8.56
C ARG A 158 26.17 28.23 -7.64
N PRO A 159 27.50 28.21 -7.82
CA PRO A 159 28.41 27.63 -6.83
C PRO A 159 28.08 28.17 -5.45
N LEU A 160 28.06 27.31 -4.43
CA LEU A 160 28.01 27.77 -3.06
C LEU A 160 29.33 28.50 -2.78
N GLU A 161 29.25 29.74 -2.32
CA GLU A 161 30.44 30.46 -1.89
C GLU A 161 30.94 29.76 -0.62
N ASP A 162 32.19 29.26 -0.68
CA ASP A 162 32.88 28.68 0.48
C ASP A 162 33.18 29.81 1.45
N THR A 163 32.16 30.21 2.21
CA THR A 163 32.22 31.30 3.16
C THR A 163 32.76 30.69 4.44
N GLU A 164 33.99 31.05 4.84
CA GLU A 164 34.61 30.55 6.07
C GLU A 164 33.63 30.69 7.26
N GLY A 165 33.09 29.57 7.73
CA GLY A 165 32.25 29.50 8.93
C GLY A 165 30.82 28.99 8.73
N GLU A 166 30.30 28.90 7.51
CA GLU A 166 28.99 28.27 7.27
C GLU A 166 29.13 26.79 6.88
N PRO A 167 28.43 25.86 7.55
CA PRO A 167 28.46 24.45 7.16
C PRO A 167 27.84 24.26 5.78
N LEU A 168 28.59 23.73 4.82
CA LEU A 168 28.14 23.42 3.45
C LEU A 168 26.76 22.73 3.40
N LEU A 169 26.52 21.77 4.30
CA LEU A 169 25.24 21.05 4.40
C LEU A 169 24.07 21.99 4.73
N ALA A 170 24.26 22.96 5.63
CA ALA A 170 23.23 23.91 6.01
C ALA A 170 22.86 24.83 4.82
N SER A 171 23.85 25.31 4.06
CA SER A 171 23.63 26.14 2.87
C SER A 171 22.89 25.36 1.76
N ILE A 172 23.19 24.06 1.59
CA ILE A 172 22.45 23.17 0.67
C ILE A 172 20.98 23.01 1.14
N GLN A 173 20.77 22.77 2.43
CA GLN A 173 19.43 22.59 3.00
C GLN A 173 18.57 23.87 2.89
N GLU A 174 19.16 25.04 3.12
CA GLU A 174 18.48 26.33 2.99
C GLU A 174 18.08 26.61 1.53
N ARG A 175 18.97 26.28 0.59
CA ARG A 175 18.69 26.39 -0.84
C ARG A 175 17.56 25.45 -1.28
N ALA A 176 17.62 24.18 -0.87
CA ALA A 176 16.56 23.21 -1.15
C ALA A 176 15.21 23.67 -0.56
N SER A 177 15.22 24.20 0.66
CA SER A 177 14.02 24.74 1.32
C SER A 177 13.46 25.95 0.58
N SER A 178 14.31 26.83 0.06
CA SER A 178 13.90 28.02 -0.69
C SER A 178 13.27 27.65 -2.04
N LEU A 179 13.85 26.68 -2.75
CA LEU A 179 13.30 26.15 -4.00
C LEU A 179 11.95 25.47 -3.77
N SER A 180 11.83 24.65 -2.72
CA SER A 180 10.57 24.00 -2.35
C SER A 180 9.47 25.04 -2.04
N LYS A 181 9.78 26.06 -1.23
CA LYS A 181 8.82 27.15 -0.93
C LYS A 181 8.37 27.90 -2.17
N ALA A 182 9.26 28.13 -3.12
CA ALA A 182 8.92 28.83 -4.35
C ALA A 182 8.05 27.98 -5.27
N LEU A 183 8.30 26.68 -5.39
CA LEU A 183 7.41 25.77 -6.13
C LEU A 183 5.99 25.76 -5.53
N ASP A 184 5.90 25.80 -4.20
CA ASP A 184 4.63 25.87 -3.48
C ASP A 184 3.84 27.17 -3.74
N GLU A 185 4.51 28.26 -4.11
CA GLU A 185 3.87 29.56 -4.33
C GLU A 185 3.16 29.71 -5.68
N VAL A 186 3.48 28.85 -6.64
CA VAL A 186 3.11 29.06 -8.05
C VAL A 186 1.83 28.35 -8.41
N ASP A 187 1.65 27.15 -7.85
CA ASP A 187 0.50 26.32 -8.18
C ASP A 187 -0.55 26.37 -7.07
N PRO A 188 -1.72 26.98 -7.32
CA PRO A 188 -2.79 27.04 -6.33
C PRO A 188 -3.52 25.69 -6.16
N PHE A 189 -3.33 24.73 -7.07
CA PHE A 189 -4.02 23.43 -7.04
C PHE A 189 -3.11 22.33 -6.49
N TYR A 190 -1.81 22.40 -6.77
CA TYR A 190 -0.84 21.34 -6.46
C TYR A 190 0.33 21.81 -5.60
N ARG A 191 0.99 20.85 -4.99
CA ARG A 191 2.26 20.96 -4.28
C ARG A 191 3.22 19.92 -4.85
N TYR A 192 4.52 20.23 -4.84
CA TYR A 192 5.56 19.36 -5.38
C TYR A 192 6.54 18.99 -4.31
N GLU A 193 6.91 17.71 -4.27
CA GLU A 193 8.02 17.23 -3.45
C GLU A 193 9.01 16.54 -4.38
N ILE A 194 10.28 16.97 -4.33
CA ILE A 194 11.34 16.45 -5.19
C ILE A 194 12.39 15.82 -4.29
N GLU A 195 12.68 14.54 -4.55
CA GLU A 195 13.69 13.77 -3.85
C GLU A 195 14.78 13.33 -4.82
N MET A 196 16.03 13.45 -4.38
CA MET A 196 17.18 12.83 -5.04
C MET A 196 17.56 11.59 -4.24
N ARG A 197 17.62 10.45 -4.91
CA ARG A 197 17.92 9.16 -4.28
C ARG A 197 19.09 8.50 -5.00
N THR A 198 19.85 7.72 -4.24
CA THR A 198 20.96 6.92 -4.77
C THR A 198 20.45 5.55 -5.19
N GLY A 199 20.95 5.03 -6.31
CA GLY A 199 20.62 3.74 -6.88
C GLY A 199 20.19 3.82 -8.34
N ASN A 200 19.90 2.65 -8.90
CA ASN A 200 19.38 2.49 -10.25
C ASN A 200 17.89 2.12 -10.20
N LEU A 201 17.07 2.77 -11.04
CA LEU A 201 15.64 2.45 -11.16
C LEU A 201 15.39 0.99 -11.56
N ALA A 202 16.31 0.36 -12.30
CA ALA A 202 16.20 -1.05 -12.69
C ALA A 202 16.33 -2.01 -11.49
N ASP A 203 16.92 -1.56 -10.37
CA ASP A 203 17.13 -2.38 -9.18
C ASP A 203 16.02 -2.19 -8.12
N ILE A 204 15.12 -1.22 -8.31
CA ILE A 204 14.06 -0.92 -7.36
C ILE A 204 12.96 -1.97 -7.46
N SER A 205 12.65 -2.62 -6.34
CA SER A 205 11.55 -3.59 -6.28
C SER A 205 10.18 -2.92 -6.49
N GLN A 206 9.22 -3.69 -7.01
CA GLN A 206 7.81 -3.28 -7.11
C GLN A 206 7.27 -2.73 -5.78
N GLU A 207 7.57 -3.42 -4.68
CA GLU A 207 7.11 -3.01 -3.35
C GLU A 207 7.73 -1.70 -2.88
N GLU A 208 9.01 -1.46 -3.20
CA GLU A 208 9.70 -0.21 -2.87
C GLU A 208 9.18 0.97 -3.70
N SER A 209 8.89 0.74 -4.99
CA SER A 209 8.22 1.72 -5.85
C SER A 209 6.82 2.07 -5.31
N LEU A 210 6.03 1.06 -4.93
CA LEU A 210 4.71 1.22 -4.33
C LEU A 210 4.74 2.00 -3.00
N ARG A 211 5.68 1.67 -2.10
CA ARG A 211 5.81 2.35 -0.80
C ARG A 211 6.28 3.80 -0.97
N SER A 212 7.12 4.07 -1.96
CA SER A 212 7.62 5.41 -2.25
C SER A 212 6.51 6.39 -2.64
N ALA A 213 5.36 5.88 -3.11
CA ALA A 213 4.21 6.69 -3.52
C ALA A 213 3.15 6.90 -2.42
N SER A 214 3.40 6.46 -1.17
CA SER A 214 2.44 6.58 -0.07
C SER A 214 2.56 7.92 0.66
N ARG A 215 2.06 9.00 0.07
CA ARG A 215 1.85 10.28 0.78
C ARG A 215 0.41 10.75 0.59
N PRO A 216 -0.20 11.34 1.62
CA PRO A 216 -1.54 11.86 1.48
C PRO A 216 -1.68 12.89 0.36
N GLY A 217 -2.75 12.78 -0.42
CA GLY A 217 -3.08 13.63 -1.55
C GLY A 217 -2.21 13.44 -2.80
N ILE A 218 -1.33 12.45 -2.89
CA ILE A 218 -0.58 12.17 -4.13
C ILE A 218 -1.56 11.86 -5.26
N VAL A 219 -1.36 12.54 -6.40
CA VAL A 219 -2.08 12.28 -7.65
C VAL A 219 -1.18 11.75 -8.75
N GLU A 220 0.14 11.98 -8.65
CA GLU A 220 1.13 11.46 -9.59
C GLU A 220 2.50 11.38 -8.90
N SER A 221 3.28 10.36 -9.23
CA SER A 221 4.70 10.27 -8.87
C SER A 221 5.50 9.87 -10.09
N VAL A 222 6.52 10.66 -10.43
CA VAL A 222 7.40 10.41 -11.57
C VAL A 222 8.79 10.05 -11.05
N LEU A 223 9.27 8.87 -11.43
CA LEU A 223 10.61 8.40 -11.15
C LEU A 223 11.44 8.51 -12.44
N GLU A 224 12.59 9.18 -12.37
CA GLU A 224 13.46 9.43 -13.53
C GLU A 224 14.92 9.16 -13.20
N GLN A 225 15.58 8.33 -14.00
CA GLN A 225 17.01 8.08 -13.87
C GLN A 225 17.78 9.34 -14.30
N ILE A 226 18.69 9.83 -13.45
CA ILE A 226 19.55 10.97 -13.78
C ILE A 226 20.88 10.47 -14.34
N ASP A 227 21.52 9.56 -13.63
CA ASP A 227 22.79 8.90 -13.98
C ASP A 227 22.80 7.47 -13.44
N ASP A 228 23.90 6.72 -13.57
CA ASP A 228 23.93 5.29 -13.20
C ASP A 228 23.65 5.03 -11.70
N ASP A 229 23.94 6.00 -10.83
CA ASP A 229 23.88 5.87 -9.37
C ASP A 229 22.83 6.77 -8.71
N HIS A 230 22.10 7.57 -9.48
CA HIS A 230 21.10 8.50 -8.94
C HIS A 230 19.83 8.57 -9.78
N TYR A 231 18.72 8.62 -9.07
CA TYR A 231 17.40 8.86 -9.66
C TYR A 231 16.66 9.94 -8.87
N ARG A 232 15.73 10.60 -9.56
CA ARG A 232 14.84 11.60 -9.01
C ARG A 232 13.45 11.04 -8.82
N VAL A 233 12.82 11.39 -7.71
CA VAL A 233 11.39 11.17 -7.47
C VAL A 233 10.71 12.53 -7.38
N THR A 234 9.70 12.75 -8.22
CA THR A 234 8.85 13.94 -8.16
C THR A 234 7.44 13.52 -7.79
N HIS A 235 6.97 13.92 -6.60
CA HIS A 235 5.60 13.74 -6.17
C HIS A 235 4.78 14.99 -6.49
N ILE A 236 3.60 14.78 -7.08
CA ILE A 236 2.59 15.81 -7.28
C ILE A 236 1.43 15.54 -6.34
N ILE A 237 1.20 16.48 -5.44
CA ILE A 237 0.26 16.33 -4.34
C ILE A 237 -0.85 17.36 -4.52
N ALA A 238 -2.09 16.88 -4.62
CA ALA A 238 -3.27 17.73 -4.62
C ALA A 238 -3.40 18.45 -3.28
N ARG A 239 -3.59 19.78 -3.32
CA ARG A 239 -3.86 20.58 -2.10
C ARG A 239 -5.22 20.31 -1.49
N SER A 240 -6.15 19.78 -2.29
CA SER A 240 -7.47 19.33 -1.87
C SER A 240 -8.01 18.28 -2.85
N PRO A 241 -8.97 17.45 -2.46
CA PRO A 241 -9.68 16.55 -3.37
C PRO A 241 -10.22 17.26 -4.63
N ALA A 242 -10.68 18.51 -4.49
CA ALA A 242 -11.18 19.30 -5.62
C ALA A 242 -10.10 19.71 -6.63
N SER A 243 -8.82 19.75 -6.24
CA SER A 243 -7.72 20.18 -7.12
C SER A 243 -7.62 19.34 -8.39
N ALA A 244 -7.70 18.01 -8.26
CA ALA A 244 -7.64 17.08 -9.39
C ALA A 244 -8.86 17.16 -10.32
N THR A 245 -9.99 17.67 -9.82
CA THR A 245 -11.19 17.89 -10.65
C THR A 245 -11.11 19.23 -11.39
N LEU A 246 -10.63 20.27 -10.72
CA LEU A 246 -10.52 21.62 -11.28
C LEU A 246 -9.41 21.74 -12.32
N ARG A 247 -8.32 20.99 -12.14
CA ARG A 247 -7.17 21.02 -13.04
C ARG A 247 -6.61 19.61 -13.26
N PRO A 248 -7.36 18.72 -13.91
CA PRO A 248 -6.97 17.32 -14.04
C PRO A 248 -5.61 17.17 -14.73
N ILE A 249 -4.83 16.20 -14.25
CA ILE A 249 -3.65 15.70 -14.94
C ILE A 249 -4.14 14.66 -15.95
N THR A 250 -3.76 14.83 -17.20
CA THR A 250 -4.20 13.96 -18.30
C THR A 250 -3.01 13.55 -19.14
N GLY A 251 -3.04 12.30 -19.63
CA GLY A 251 -2.01 11.77 -20.50
C GLY A 251 -2.61 10.83 -21.54
N THR A 252 -2.03 10.85 -22.73
CA THR A 252 -2.32 9.91 -23.81
C THR A 252 -1.04 9.14 -24.10
N PHE A 253 -1.13 7.81 -23.98
CA PHE A 253 0.01 6.91 -24.12
C PHE A 253 -0.30 5.83 -25.15
N ASN A 254 0.69 5.49 -25.97
CA ASN A 254 0.63 4.34 -26.86
C ASN A 254 1.44 3.21 -26.27
N MET A 255 0.77 2.11 -25.92
CA MET A 255 1.39 0.88 -25.41
C MET A 255 1.35 -0.21 -26.47
N THR A 256 2.45 -0.96 -26.61
CA THR A 256 2.54 -2.08 -27.57
C THR A 256 3.06 -3.32 -26.88
N ALA A 257 2.39 -4.46 -27.09
CA ALA A 257 2.88 -5.78 -26.72
C ALA A 257 3.38 -6.53 -27.95
N SER A 258 4.58 -7.08 -27.83
CA SER A 258 5.27 -7.91 -28.82
C SER A 258 5.18 -9.40 -28.47
N THR A 259 4.98 -9.74 -27.20
CA THR A 259 4.81 -11.12 -26.72
C THR A 259 3.44 -11.37 -26.09
N ASP A 260 3.10 -12.63 -25.87
CA ASP A 260 1.85 -13.01 -25.19
C ASP A 260 1.90 -12.65 -23.70
N GLU A 261 3.10 -12.70 -23.09
CA GLU A 261 3.33 -12.26 -21.71
C GLU A 261 3.10 -10.75 -21.58
N GLU A 262 3.67 -9.94 -22.48
CA GLU A 262 3.46 -8.49 -22.52
C GLU A 262 1.98 -8.16 -22.76
N ARG A 263 1.30 -8.92 -23.64
CA ARG A 263 -0.14 -8.74 -23.87
C ARG A 263 -0.94 -9.03 -22.62
N SER A 264 -0.65 -10.14 -21.93
CA SER A 264 -1.30 -10.51 -20.68
C SER A 264 -1.08 -9.45 -19.59
N ALA A 265 0.14 -8.92 -19.45
CA ALA A 265 0.45 -7.86 -18.51
C ALA A 265 -0.33 -6.56 -18.81
N LEU A 266 -0.41 -6.14 -20.08
CA LEU A 266 -1.22 -4.99 -20.50
C LEU A 266 -2.71 -5.21 -20.21
N GLU A 267 -3.24 -6.39 -20.50
CA GLU A 267 -4.63 -6.71 -20.18
C GLU A 267 -4.91 -6.66 -18.68
N MET A 268 -3.99 -7.15 -17.85
CA MET A 268 -4.10 -7.08 -16.40
C MET A 268 -4.06 -5.64 -15.88
N PHE A 269 -3.19 -4.80 -16.44
CA PHE A 269 -3.10 -3.37 -16.13
C PHE A 269 -4.39 -2.63 -16.52
N PHE A 270 -4.85 -2.76 -17.77
CA PHE A 270 -6.03 -2.01 -18.23
C PHE A 270 -7.34 -2.46 -17.57
N HIS A 271 -7.54 -3.77 -17.36
CA HIS A 271 -8.81 -4.29 -16.87
C HIS A 271 -8.89 -4.39 -15.35
N TYR A 272 -7.77 -4.58 -14.65
CA TYR A 272 -7.74 -4.78 -13.20
C TYR A 272 -6.91 -3.74 -12.46
N GLY A 273 -6.05 -2.96 -13.14
CA GLY A 273 -5.20 -1.95 -12.52
C GLY A 273 -3.87 -2.50 -11.99
N ALA A 274 -3.56 -3.77 -12.26
CA ALA A 274 -2.34 -4.39 -11.77
C ALA A 274 -1.09 -3.66 -12.29
N PRO A 275 -0.02 -3.51 -11.49
CA PRO A 275 1.18 -2.82 -11.94
C PRO A 275 1.74 -3.44 -13.22
N LEU A 276 2.18 -2.57 -14.14
CA LEU A 276 2.76 -2.94 -15.42
C LEU A 276 4.25 -2.65 -15.40
N GLU A 277 5.04 -3.70 -15.17
CA GLU A 277 6.49 -3.67 -15.23
C GLU A 277 6.98 -3.83 -16.66
N ASP A 278 8.06 -3.13 -17.01
CA ASP A 278 8.67 -3.10 -18.35
C ASP A 278 7.69 -2.77 -19.50
N GLY A 279 6.53 -2.21 -19.16
CA GLY A 279 5.51 -1.76 -20.09
C GLY A 279 5.95 -0.51 -20.82
N LYS A 280 6.51 -0.69 -22.01
CA LYS A 280 6.89 0.43 -22.88
C LYS A 280 5.63 1.17 -23.35
N ALA A 281 5.49 2.41 -22.91
CA ALA A 281 4.53 3.32 -23.50
C ALA A 281 5.21 4.59 -24.00
N THR A 282 4.88 4.97 -25.24
CA THR A 282 5.29 6.25 -25.81
C THR A 282 4.27 7.31 -25.45
N VAL A 283 4.75 8.44 -24.92
CA VAL A 283 3.92 9.59 -24.59
C VAL A 283 3.49 10.29 -25.88
N VAL A 284 2.17 10.35 -26.12
CA VAL A 284 1.57 11.03 -27.28
C VAL A 284 1.21 12.47 -26.91
N ALA A 285 0.63 12.65 -25.73
CA ALA A 285 0.29 13.94 -25.17
C ALA A 285 0.29 13.84 -23.65
N SER A 286 0.65 14.92 -22.98
CA SER A 286 0.54 15.03 -21.53
C SER A 286 0.16 16.46 -21.19
N SER A 287 -0.77 16.62 -20.27
CA SER A 287 -1.21 17.91 -19.75
C SER A 287 -1.32 17.80 -18.24
N GLY A 288 -0.79 18.80 -17.56
CA GLY A 288 -0.78 18.87 -16.12
C GLY A 288 -0.14 20.17 -15.67
N PRO A 289 0.31 20.22 -14.43
CA PRO A 289 1.11 21.33 -13.99
C PRO A 289 2.37 21.60 -14.82
N PRO A 290 2.86 22.85 -14.87
CA PRO A 290 4.01 23.19 -15.70
C PRO A 290 5.24 22.41 -15.21
N GLY A 291 5.90 21.69 -16.11
CA GLY A 291 7.06 20.85 -15.77
C GLY A 291 6.71 19.43 -15.28
N SER A 292 5.42 19.10 -15.10
CA SER A 292 5.00 17.72 -14.80
C SER A 292 4.59 16.93 -16.04
N GLY A 293 4.36 17.62 -17.17
CA GLY A 293 4.00 16.96 -18.41
C GLY A 293 5.14 16.05 -18.88
N LEU A 294 4.84 14.77 -19.10
CA LEU A 294 5.81 13.83 -19.66
C LEU A 294 6.18 14.27 -21.09
N PRO A 295 7.47 14.34 -21.43
CA PRO A 295 7.92 14.74 -22.77
C PRO A 295 7.34 13.87 -23.88
N VAL A 296 6.71 14.50 -24.87
CA VAL A 296 6.14 13.80 -26.04
C VAL A 296 7.24 13.05 -26.79
N GLY A 297 6.98 11.78 -27.12
CA GLY A 297 7.92 10.89 -27.78
C GLY A 297 8.88 10.16 -26.82
N GLN A 298 8.94 10.54 -25.54
CA GLN A 298 9.67 9.74 -24.55
C GLN A 298 8.94 8.42 -24.28
N THR A 299 9.70 7.40 -23.90
CA THR A 299 9.15 6.11 -23.49
C THR A 299 9.20 6.01 -21.97
N ALA A 300 8.05 5.81 -21.35
CA ALA A 300 7.97 5.42 -19.95
C ALA A 300 7.87 3.89 -19.85
N MET A 301 8.51 3.34 -18.82
CA MET A 301 8.86 1.91 -18.75
C MET A 301 8.09 1.13 -17.70
N SER A 302 7.52 1.79 -16.68
CA SER A 302 6.78 1.13 -15.61
C SER A 302 5.60 1.99 -15.17
N TRP A 303 4.48 1.33 -14.89
CA TRP A 303 3.21 2.00 -14.62
C TRP A 303 2.52 1.35 -13.44
N THR A 304 2.05 2.18 -12.52
CA THR A 304 1.33 1.71 -11.35
C THR A 304 0.13 2.61 -11.11
N MET A 305 -1.02 2.00 -10.90
CA MET A 305 -2.23 2.69 -10.49
C MET A 305 -2.37 2.58 -8.98
N PHE A 306 -2.58 3.71 -8.32
CA PHE A 306 -2.92 3.74 -6.91
C PHE A 306 -4.41 4.04 -6.75
N PRO A 307 -5.07 3.42 -5.77
CA PRO A 307 -6.40 3.84 -5.39
C PRO A 307 -6.29 5.24 -4.78
N SER A 308 -7.25 6.11 -5.08
CA SER A 308 -7.40 7.37 -4.33
C SER A 308 -7.62 7.04 -2.85
N GLU A 309 -7.12 7.90 -1.96
CA GLU A 309 -7.05 7.73 -0.49
C GLU A 309 -8.32 7.23 0.24
N ASP A 310 -9.49 7.22 -0.41
CA ASP A 310 -10.75 6.68 0.13
C ASP A 310 -10.83 5.13 0.20
N ASP A 311 -9.76 4.42 -0.15
CA ASP A 311 -9.74 2.95 -0.29
C ASP A 311 -8.81 2.27 0.75
N ASP A 312 -8.74 2.80 1.97
CA ASP A 312 -8.13 2.10 3.10
C ASP A 312 -8.88 0.78 3.31
N LEU A 313 -8.27 -0.31 2.82
CA LEU A 313 -8.83 -1.64 2.96
C LEU A 313 -8.97 -1.97 4.44
N PRO A 314 -10.14 -2.49 4.89
CA PRO A 314 -10.29 -2.93 6.27
C PRO A 314 -9.32 -4.09 6.55
N PRO A 315 -9.05 -4.43 7.83
CA PRO A 315 -8.21 -5.58 8.16
C PRO A 315 -8.69 -6.85 7.43
N LEU A 316 -7.81 -7.42 6.60
CA LEU A 316 -8.13 -8.59 5.77
C LEU A 316 -7.63 -9.90 6.40
N GLU A 317 -8.17 -11.00 5.89
CA GLU A 317 -7.68 -12.36 6.14
C GLU A 317 -7.83 -13.23 4.87
N LEU A 318 -6.91 -14.18 4.71
CA LEU A 318 -7.03 -15.27 3.75
C LEU A 318 -7.78 -16.42 4.42
N ARG A 319 -8.74 -17.01 3.72
CA ARG A 319 -9.59 -18.10 4.22
C ARG A 319 -9.47 -19.30 3.31
N LEU A 320 -9.16 -20.43 3.92
CA LEU A 320 -9.24 -21.73 3.26
C LEU A 320 -10.63 -22.32 3.51
N ILE A 321 -11.38 -22.53 2.42
CA ILE A 321 -12.75 -23.01 2.46
C ILE A 321 -12.80 -24.44 1.92
N ARG A 322 -13.37 -25.36 2.71
CA ARG A 322 -13.64 -26.74 2.30
C ARG A 322 -15.08 -27.07 2.61
N ASP A 323 -15.79 -27.58 1.60
CA ASP A 323 -17.21 -27.92 1.71
C ASP A 323 -18.09 -26.78 2.27
N GLY A 324 -17.74 -25.53 1.95
CA GLY A 324 -18.44 -24.33 2.41
C GLY A 324 -18.11 -23.89 3.85
N VAL A 325 -17.14 -24.52 4.51
CA VAL A 325 -16.69 -24.19 5.86
C VAL A 325 -15.28 -23.62 5.83
N THR A 326 -15.04 -22.53 6.56
CA THR A 326 -13.70 -21.99 6.79
C THR A 326 -12.92 -22.93 7.70
N GLU A 327 -11.93 -23.62 7.14
CA GLU A 327 -11.05 -24.56 7.86
C GLU A 327 -9.89 -23.80 8.51
N LEU A 328 -9.31 -22.84 7.80
CA LEU A 328 -8.22 -21.98 8.26
C LEU A 328 -8.47 -20.52 7.87
N ALA A 329 -8.09 -19.61 8.76
CA ALA A 329 -8.08 -18.17 8.49
C ALA A 329 -6.75 -17.57 8.93
N VAL A 330 -6.04 -16.94 8.00
CA VAL A 330 -4.73 -16.32 8.25
C VAL A 330 -4.83 -14.81 8.06
N PRO A 331 -4.53 -14.01 9.10
CA PRO A 331 -4.48 -12.56 8.99
C PRO A 331 -3.56 -12.08 7.87
N VAL A 332 -4.05 -11.16 7.04
CA VAL A 332 -3.21 -10.44 6.09
C VAL A 332 -2.34 -9.43 6.85
N THR A 333 -1.04 -9.43 6.57
CA THR A 333 -0.05 -8.55 7.20
C THR A 333 0.16 -7.26 6.42
N SER A 334 0.01 -7.29 5.10
CA SER A 334 -0.01 -6.10 4.26
C SER A 334 -0.85 -6.34 3.01
N SER A 335 -1.44 -5.27 2.49
CA SER A 335 -2.24 -5.32 1.28
C SER A 335 -2.03 -4.05 0.45
N VAL A 336 -2.06 -4.22 -0.86
CA VAL A 336 -2.11 -3.12 -1.82
C VAL A 336 -3.09 -3.53 -2.91
N GLY A 337 -3.93 -2.61 -3.35
CA GLY A 337 -4.88 -2.87 -4.42
C GLY A 337 -5.05 -1.66 -5.30
N SER A 338 -5.65 -1.86 -6.46
CA SER A 338 -5.95 -0.82 -7.43
C SER A 338 -7.19 -1.22 -8.25
N ALA A 339 -7.55 -0.38 -9.22
CA ALA A 339 -8.66 -0.62 -10.12
C ALA A 339 -8.25 -0.39 -11.58
N GLY A 340 -8.91 -1.12 -12.47
CA GLY A 340 -8.70 -1.03 -13.91
C GLY A 340 -9.12 0.32 -14.49
N ILE A 341 -8.45 0.69 -15.57
CA ILE A 341 -8.78 1.89 -16.35
C ILE A 341 -10.03 1.66 -17.20
N ALA A 342 -10.22 0.43 -17.69
CA ALA A 342 -11.27 0.06 -18.64
C ALA A 342 -12.60 -0.37 -17.99
N GLY A 343 -12.71 -0.37 -16.66
CA GLY A 343 -13.92 -0.82 -15.97
C GLY A 343 -13.72 -1.12 -14.48
N PRO A 344 -14.70 -1.77 -13.83
CA PRO A 344 -14.71 -1.99 -12.38
C PRO A 344 -13.82 -3.12 -11.89
N GLY A 345 -13.00 -3.72 -12.76
CA GLY A 345 -12.10 -4.79 -12.38
C GLY A 345 -11.06 -4.29 -11.38
N ARG A 346 -10.69 -5.15 -10.43
CA ARG A 346 -9.77 -4.82 -9.34
C ARG A 346 -8.60 -5.78 -9.30
N TRP A 347 -7.45 -5.23 -8.90
CA TRP A 347 -6.27 -5.97 -8.52
C TRP A 347 -6.05 -5.79 -7.03
N LEU A 348 -5.72 -6.88 -6.33
CA LEU A 348 -5.40 -6.87 -4.91
C LEU A 348 -4.24 -7.82 -4.67
N GLN A 349 -3.12 -7.31 -4.18
CA GLN A 349 -2.03 -8.13 -3.64
C GLN A 349 -2.11 -8.10 -2.11
N VAL A 350 -2.06 -9.28 -1.50
CA VAL A 350 -1.98 -9.45 -0.05
C VAL A 350 -0.78 -10.30 0.32
N GLN A 351 -0.19 -9.99 1.47
CA GLN A 351 0.85 -10.78 2.11
C GLN A 351 0.28 -11.44 3.37
N ALA A 352 0.56 -12.72 3.57
CA ALA A 352 0.25 -13.46 4.79
C ALA A 352 1.56 -13.89 5.45
N GLY A 353 2.04 -13.06 6.38
CA GLY A 353 3.41 -13.18 6.87
C GLY A 353 4.42 -12.81 5.79
N PRO A 354 5.71 -13.14 5.99
CA PRO A 354 6.76 -12.86 5.00
C PRO A 354 6.87 -13.94 3.90
N SER A 355 6.07 -15.01 3.99
CA SER A 355 6.25 -16.24 3.20
C SER A 355 5.20 -16.47 2.13
N VAL A 356 4.08 -15.76 2.15
CA VAL A 356 2.98 -16.00 1.21
C VAL A 356 2.48 -14.70 0.62
N SER A 357 2.57 -14.59 -0.71
CA SER A 357 2.03 -13.49 -1.50
C SER A 357 0.93 -14.00 -2.42
N VAL A 358 -0.20 -13.32 -2.42
CA VAL A 358 -1.37 -13.68 -3.23
C VAL A 358 -1.85 -12.46 -4.00
N LYS A 359 -1.93 -12.57 -5.33
CA LYS A 359 -2.46 -11.54 -6.23
C LYS A 359 -3.82 -11.98 -6.78
N PHE A 360 -4.87 -11.24 -6.45
CA PHE A 360 -6.23 -11.42 -6.93
C PHE A 360 -6.52 -10.46 -8.08
N PHE A 361 -7.24 -10.94 -9.09
CA PHE A 361 -7.75 -10.18 -10.22
C PHE A 361 -9.23 -10.50 -10.35
N TYR A 362 -10.12 -9.56 -10.03
CA TYR A 362 -11.55 -9.86 -9.92
C TYR A 362 -12.46 -8.74 -10.38
N GLY A 363 -13.69 -9.08 -10.75
CA GLY A 363 -14.76 -8.11 -11.03
C GLY A 363 -14.70 -7.42 -12.39
N ALA A 364 -13.81 -7.86 -13.30
CA ALA A 364 -13.74 -7.30 -14.65
C ALA A 364 -14.87 -7.87 -15.55
N PRO A 365 -15.73 -7.02 -16.17
CA PRO A 365 -16.84 -7.50 -16.99
C PRO A 365 -16.38 -8.36 -18.16
N GLY A 366 -17.02 -9.53 -18.33
CA GLY A 366 -16.74 -10.44 -19.44
C GLY A 366 -15.40 -11.19 -19.32
N ARG A 367 -14.71 -11.09 -18.18
CA ARG A 367 -13.48 -11.84 -17.87
C ARG A 367 -13.68 -12.68 -16.63
N SER A 368 -13.00 -13.82 -16.56
CA SER A 368 -12.99 -14.65 -15.36
C SER A 368 -12.04 -14.07 -14.34
N ASP A 369 -12.45 -14.11 -13.07
CA ASP A 369 -11.57 -13.81 -11.95
C ASP A 369 -10.40 -14.81 -11.92
N SER A 370 -9.23 -14.35 -11.49
CA SER A 370 -8.04 -15.19 -11.40
C SER A 370 -7.18 -14.83 -10.19
N ILE A 371 -6.30 -15.76 -9.84
CA ILE A 371 -5.42 -15.64 -8.68
C ILE A 371 -4.01 -16.11 -9.05
N LYS A 372 -2.99 -15.44 -8.52
CA LYS A 372 -1.59 -15.88 -8.58
C LYS A 372 -1.06 -15.99 -7.16
N LEU A 373 -0.49 -17.15 -6.84
CA LEU A 373 0.02 -17.48 -5.52
C LEU A 373 1.52 -17.74 -5.63
N SER A 374 2.30 -17.23 -4.69
CA SER A 374 3.73 -17.54 -4.55
C SER A 374 4.09 -17.70 -3.08
N THR A 375 5.08 -18.55 -2.82
CA THR A 375 5.61 -18.80 -1.46
C THR A 375 7.11 -18.63 -1.39
N ASP A 376 7.62 -18.22 -0.23
CA ASP A 376 9.02 -18.14 0.12
C ASP A 376 9.24 -18.74 1.53
N MET A 377 10.36 -19.41 1.77
CA MET A 377 10.73 -19.93 3.09
C MET A 377 11.08 -18.79 4.08
N ALA A 378 11.41 -17.60 3.56
CA ALA A 378 11.81 -16.39 4.25
C ALA A 378 12.98 -16.61 5.24
N PRO A 379 14.20 -16.90 4.74
CA PRO A 379 15.39 -17.02 5.58
C PRO A 379 15.58 -15.80 6.49
N GLY A 380 16.00 -16.03 7.74
CA GLY A 380 16.14 -15.02 8.78
C GLY A 380 14.82 -14.60 9.46
N ALA A 381 13.66 -15.00 8.93
CA ALA A 381 12.37 -14.69 9.53
C ALA A 381 12.12 -15.49 10.82
N ASP A 382 11.12 -15.02 11.57
CA ASP A 382 10.61 -15.70 12.76
C ASP A 382 9.68 -16.86 12.34
N PRO A 383 9.94 -18.12 12.74
CA PRO A 383 9.10 -19.26 12.37
C PRO A 383 7.61 -19.05 12.67
N ALA A 384 7.28 -18.36 13.78
CA ALA A 384 5.89 -18.11 14.18
C ALA A 384 5.13 -17.20 13.21
N LEU A 385 5.83 -16.33 12.47
CA LEU A 385 5.24 -15.43 11.48
C LEU A 385 5.07 -16.07 10.11
N VAL A 386 5.86 -17.11 9.81
CA VAL A 386 5.92 -17.79 8.50
C VAL A 386 4.95 -18.97 8.45
N LEU A 387 4.86 -19.71 9.55
CA LEU A 387 4.16 -20.99 9.62
C LEU A 387 2.68 -20.91 9.19
N PRO A 388 1.85 -19.97 9.68
CA PRO A 388 0.42 -19.96 9.33
C PRO A 388 0.16 -19.82 7.84
N GLY A 389 0.97 -19.01 7.14
CA GLY A 389 0.88 -18.84 5.69
C GLY A 389 1.23 -20.13 4.95
N LEU A 390 2.35 -20.77 5.32
CA LEU A 390 2.76 -22.02 4.68
C LEU A 390 1.76 -23.17 4.93
N GLU A 391 1.21 -23.28 6.14
CA GLU A 391 0.17 -24.25 6.47
C GLU A 391 -1.09 -24.04 5.62
N LEU A 392 -1.53 -22.79 5.46
CA LEU A 392 -2.65 -22.45 4.58
C LEU A 392 -2.38 -22.90 3.14
N VAL A 393 -1.20 -22.62 2.60
CA VAL A 393 -0.85 -22.99 1.21
C VAL A 393 -0.71 -24.51 1.04
N ALA A 394 -0.12 -25.19 2.03
CA ALA A 394 0.00 -26.65 2.03
C ALA A 394 -1.37 -27.35 2.05
N ALA A 395 -2.38 -26.74 2.68
CA ALA A 395 -3.73 -27.28 2.78
C ALA A 395 -4.64 -26.98 1.57
N LEU A 396 -4.19 -26.16 0.61
CA LEU A 396 -4.99 -25.74 -0.55
C LEU A 396 -5.55 -26.88 -1.43
N PRO A 397 -4.84 -28.01 -1.67
CA PRO A 397 -5.37 -29.07 -2.51
C PRO A 397 -6.77 -29.55 -2.07
N GLY A 398 -7.74 -29.45 -2.99
CA GLY A 398 -9.14 -29.82 -2.74
C GLY A 398 -9.92 -28.83 -1.88
N ALA A 399 -9.39 -27.62 -1.64
CA ALA A 399 -10.06 -26.50 -1.01
C ALA A 399 -10.13 -25.32 -1.99
N SER A 400 -10.85 -24.27 -1.60
CA SER A 400 -10.81 -22.97 -2.26
C SER A 400 -10.22 -21.90 -1.36
N LEU A 401 -9.60 -20.90 -1.99
CA LEU A 401 -9.06 -19.73 -1.30
C LEU A 401 -9.99 -18.54 -1.50
N GLU A 402 -10.16 -17.77 -0.43
CA GLU A 402 -10.90 -16.51 -0.40
C GLU A 402 -10.08 -15.45 0.34
N VAL A 403 -10.21 -14.19 -0.08
CA VAL A 403 -9.82 -13.02 0.71
C VAL A 403 -11.08 -12.30 1.19
N GLY A 404 -11.13 -12.02 2.50
CA GLY A 404 -12.29 -11.38 3.12
C GLY A 404 -11.91 -10.36 4.17
N VAL A 405 -12.88 -9.50 4.52
CA VAL A 405 -12.76 -8.63 5.69
C VAL A 405 -12.73 -9.51 6.92
N ARG A 406 -11.81 -9.29 7.86
CA ARG A 406 -11.67 -10.10 9.07
C ARG A 406 -12.99 -10.18 9.84
N GLY A 407 -13.52 -11.39 10.00
CA GLY A 407 -14.83 -11.62 10.63
C GLY A 407 -16.04 -11.06 9.85
N GLY A 408 -15.84 -10.63 8.60
CA GLY A 408 -16.83 -10.02 7.72
C GLY A 408 -16.94 -10.71 6.35
N PRO A 409 -17.56 -10.06 5.37
CA PRO A 409 -17.83 -10.65 4.06
C PRO A 409 -16.56 -10.91 3.23
N ALA A 410 -16.69 -11.83 2.28
CA ALA A 410 -15.71 -12.07 1.21
C ALA A 410 -15.57 -10.84 0.30
N LEU A 411 -14.34 -10.53 -0.11
CA LEU A 411 -14.07 -9.55 -1.17
C LEU A 411 -13.93 -10.23 -2.54
N ALA A 412 -13.18 -11.33 -2.57
CA ALA A 412 -13.01 -12.20 -3.73
C ALA A 412 -12.73 -13.63 -3.25
N GLY A 413 -13.30 -14.63 -3.92
CA GLY A 413 -13.16 -16.01 -3.47
C GLY A 413 -13.73 -17.04 -4.43
N GLY A 414 -13.71 -18.29 -3.99
CA GLY A 414 -14.10 -19.44 -4.83
C GLY A 414 -12.99 -19.91 -5.76
N PHE A 415 -11.74 -19.53 -5.50
CA PHE A 415 -10.60 -19.99 -6.29
C PHE A 415 -10.22 -21.40 -5.85
N GLU A 416 -10.61 -22.40 -6.63
CA GLU A 416 -10.32 -23.81 -6.36
C GLU A 416 -8.89 -24.17 -6.74
N PHE A 417 -8.22 -24.95 -5.88
CA PHE A 417 -6.85 -25.40 -6.10
C PHE A 417 -6.78 -26.93 -6.18
N GLY A 418 -6.27 -27.42 -7.32
CA GLY A 418 -5.75 -28.77 -7.43
C GLY A 418 -4.31 -28.88 -6.88
N PRO A 419 -3.75 -30.10 -6.81
CA PRO A 419 -2.34 -30.29 -6.51
C PRO A 419 -1.47 -29.49 -7.48
N ASN A 420 -0.59 -28.65 -6.95
CA ASN A 420 0.35 -27.83 -7.72
C ASN A 420 1.70 -27.72 -7.00
N GLU A 421 2.73 -27.32 -7.73
CA GLU A 421 4.11 -27.23 -7.21
C GLU A 421 4.20 -26.33 -5.96
N VAL A 422 3.53 -25.17 -5.97
CA VAL A 422 3.54 -24.23 -4.84
C VAL A 422 2.99 -24.88 -3.56
N SER A 423 1.85 -25.57 -3.66
CA SER A 423 1.27 -26.30 -2.52
C SER A 423 2.14 -27.49 -2.07
N ALA A 424 2.83 -28.16 -2.99
CA ALA A 424 3.72 -29.28 -2.67
C ALA A 424 4.99 -28.80 -1.95
N ASP A 425 5.58 -27.70 -2.40
CA ASP A 425 6.76 -27.09 -1.78
C ASP A 425 6.42 -26.55 -0.38
N ALA A 426 5.26 -25.91 -0.22
CA ALA A 426 4.76 -25.49 1.09
C ALA A 426 4.53 -26.70 2.02
N ALA A 427 3.96 -27.79 1.53
CA ALA A 427 3.76 -29.03 2.31
C ALA A 427 5.10 -29.69 2.72
N HIS A 428 6.16 -29.53 1.93
CA HIS A 428 7.49 -29.99 2.28
C HIS A 428 8.18 -29.09 3.33
N THR A 429 7.95 -27.78 3.24
CA THR A 429 8.66 -26.77 4.05
C THR A 429 7.97 -26.50 5.39
N ALA A 430 6.63 -26.52 5.45
CA ALA A 430 5.86 -26.24 6.66
C ALA A 430 6.27 -27.11 7.87
N PRO A 431 6.52 -28.43 7.74
CA PRO A 431 6.96 -29.26 8.87
C PRO A 431 8.28 -28.80 9.49
N LEU A 432 9.24 -28.33 8.67
CA LEU A 432 10.51 -27.80 9.17
C LEU A 432 10.29 -26.50 9.95
N VAL A 433 9.49 -25.58 9.40
CA VAL A 433 9.18 -24.31 10.09
C VAL A 433 8.39 -24.56 11.38
N ALA A 434 7.48 -25.54 11.39
CA ALA A 434 6.76 -25.98 12.58
C ALA A 434 7.73 -26.52 13.65
N ALA A 435 8.70 -27.34 13.25
CA ALA A 435 9.73 -27.85 14.15
C ALA A 435 10.56 -26.73 14.79
N LEU A 436 11.00 -25.74 13.99
CA LEU A 436 11.73 -24.57 14.50
C LEU A 436 10.88 -23.75 15.48
N ASN A 437 9.60 -23.54 15.17
CA ASN A 437 8.66 -22.85 16.05
C ASN A 437 8.44 -23.61 17.37
N SER A 438 8.42 -24.95 17.31
CA SER A 438 8.33 -25.82 18.48
C SER A 438 9.57 -25.70 19.37
N ILE A 439 10.76 -25.75 18.78
CA ILE A 439 12.05 -25.60 19.46
C ILE A 439 12.18 -24.23 20.16
N GLN A 440 11.72 -23.14 19.54
CA GLN A 440 11.75 -21.79 20.13
C GLN A 440 11.10 -21.72 21.53
N ARG A 441 10.11 -22.58 21.82
CA ARG A 441 9.42 -22.61 23.12
C ARG A 441 10.31 -23.11 24.27
N PHE A 442 11.43 -23.76 23.94
CA PHE A 442 12.36 -24.36 24.89
C PHE A 442 13.72 -23.65 24.92
N THR A 443 13.84 -22.46 24.33
CA THR A 443 15.07 -21.67 24.36
C THR A 443 14.78 -20.17 24.44
N THR A 444 15.67 -19.43 25.09
CA THR A 444 15.65 -17.95 25.09
C THR A 444 16.39 -17.37 23.90
N THR A 445 17.21 -18.18 23.22
CA THR A 445 17.87 -17.78 21.98
C THR A 445 16.81 -17.70 20.88
N ARG A 446 16.82 -16.62 20.11
CA ARG A 446 15.85 -16.43 19.03
C ARG A 446 16.20 -17.35 17.86
N VAL A 447 15.36 -18.34 17.62
CA VAL A 447 15.43 -19.25 16.47
C VAL A 447 14.98 -18.49 15.23
N ARG A 448 15.76 -18.58 14.16
CA ARG A 448 15.45 -18.01 12.84
C ARG A 448 15.34 -19.12 11.83
N ILE A 449 14.62 -18.86 10.75
CA ILE A 449 14.58 -19.78 9.61
C ILE A 449 15.95 -19.72 8.90
N PRO A 450 16.66 -20.85 8.75
CA PRO A 450 17.95 -20.88 8.06
C PRO A 450 17.77 -20.77 6.54
N ALA A 451 18.84 -20.45 5.81
CA ALA A 451 18.81 -20.49 4.35
C ALA A 451 18.73 -21.95 3.87
N ALA A 452 17.82 -22.26 2.94
CA ALA A 452 17.60 -23.64 2.48
C ALA A 452 18.87 -24.30 1.90
N ALA A 453 19.75 -23.51 1.27
CA ALA A 453 21.02 -23.98 0.71
C ALA A 453 22.04 -24.42 1.77
N GLU A 454 21.85 -24.03 3.03
CA GLU A 454 22.78 -24.28 4.13
C GLU A 454 22.38 -25.51 4.96
N LEU A 455 21.17 -26.05 4.76
CA LEU A 455 20.67 -27.19 5.52
C LEU A 455 21.00 -28.53 4.88
N LEU A 456 21.71 -29.37 5.63
CA LEU A 456 21.91 -30.77 5.30
C LEU A 456 20.64 -31.60 5.63
N ARG A 457 20.39 -32.64 4.83
CA ARG A 457 19.26 -33.57 5.06
C ARG A 457 19.26 -34.16 6.48
N ALA A 458 20.45 -34.43 7.03
CA ALA A 458 20.61 -34.97 8.37
C ALA A 458 20.15 -33.98 9.45
N GLU A 459 20.43 -32.68 9.26
CA GLU A 459 20.03 -31.61 10.18
C GLU A 459 18.52 -31.41 10.17
N VAL A 460 17.90 -31.38 8.98
CA VAL A 460 16.44 -31.34 8.86
C VAL A 460 15.79 -32.50 9.60
N HIS A 461 16.30 -33.72 9.42
CA HIS A 461 15.78 -34.89 10.13
C HIS A 461 15.98 -34.78 11.65
N ALA A 462 17.12 -34.26 12.12
CA ALA A 462 17.39 -34.05 13.54
C ALA A 462 16.45 -33.01 14.16
N LEU A 463 16.17 -31.91 13.45
CA LEU A 463 15.23 -30.87 13.88
C LEU A 463 13.80 -31.41 13.99
N LEU A 464 13.32 -32.12 12.95
CA LEU A 464 11.99 -32.74 12.96
C LEU A 464 11.87 -33.77 14.09
N PHE A 465 12.89 -34.63 14.27
CA PHE A 465 12.92 -35.59 15.36
C PHE A 465 12.89 -34.90 16.74
N THR A 466 13.67 -33.84 16.91
CA THR A 466 13.71 -33.08 18.16
C THR A 466 12.36 -32.44 18.48
N ALA A 467 11.72 -31.79 17.50
CA ALA A 467 10.41 -31.19 17.68
C ALA A 467 9.34 -32.21 18.10
N ARG A 468 9.31 -33.40 17.47
CA ARG A 468 8.42 -34.50 17.87
C ARG A 468 8.58 -34.86 19.36
N LEU A 469 9.81 -34.98 19.83
CA LEU A 469 10.07 -35.25 21.25
C LEU A 469 9.56 -34.12 22.14
N LEU A 470 9.84 -32.86 21.78
CA LEU A 470 9.42 -31.67 22.53
C LEU A 470 7.90 -31.48 22.57
N GLU A 471 7.18 -31.99 21.58
CA GLU A 471 5.72 -32.04 21.51
C GLU A 471 5.11 -33.18 22.35
N GLY A 472 5.96 -33.95 23.03
CA GLY A 472 5.56 -35.03 23.92
C GLY A 472 5.43 -36.39 23.23
N GLU A 473 5.83 -36.51 21.96
CA GLU A 473 5.84 -37.80 21.29
C GLU A 473 6.92 -38.71 21.87
N THR A 474 6.55 -39.97 22.14
CA THR A 474 7.51 -41.02 22.45
C THR A 474 7.87 -41.76 21.17
N VAL A 475 9.13 -41.69 20.77
CA VAL A 475 9.63 -42.35 19.56
C VAL A 475 10.29 -43.67 19.92
N GLU A 476 9.75 -44.76 19.35
CA GLU A 476 10.33 -46.09 19.43
C GLU A 476 11.35 -46.30 18.31
N GLY A 477 12.47 -46.92 18.64
CA GLY A 477 13.52 -47.20 17.67
C GLY A 477 14.37 -48.40 18.06
N THR A 478 15.46 -48.58 17.33
CA THR A 478 16.46 -49.60 17.62
C THR A 478 17.85 -48.99 17.72
N PHE A 479 18.71 -49.53 18.60
CA PHE A 479 20.10 -49.12 18.72
C PHE A 479 21.04 -50.29 18.38
N SER A 480 22.24 -49.97 17.90
CA SER A 480 23.28 -50.96 17.55
C SER A 480 24.48 -50.89 18.50
N ALA A 481 24.87 -49.68 18.90
CA ALA A 481 25.88 -49.41 19.90
C ALA A 481 25.70 -47.97 20.43
N VAL A 482 26.08 -47.74 21.68
CA VAL A 482 26.19 -46.39 22.27
C VAL A 482 27.55 -46.29 22.95
N ASP A 483 28.40 -45.39 22.48
CA ASP A 483 29.67 -45.11 23.15
C ASP A 483 29.44 -44.31 24.43
N VAL A 484 30.03 -44.77 25.53
CA VAL A 484 29.95 -44.09 26.82
C VAL A 484 31.19 -43.20 26.96
N THR A 485 31.04 -41.92 26.63
CA THR A 485 32.11 -40.92 26.70
C THR A 485 32.12 -40.15 28.03
N GLU A 486 30.97 -40.03 28.69
CA GLU A 486 30.80 -39.34 29.97
C GLU A 486 30.12 -40.28 30.98
N GLY A 487 30.53 -40.20 32.26
CA GLY A 487 29.97 -41.05 33.33
C GLY A 487 30.40 -42.52 33.28
N ALA A 488 31.59 -42.81 32.73
CA ALA A 488 32.11 -44.19 32.63
C ALA A 488 32.28 -44.87 34.00
N ASP A 489 32.54 -44.08 35.05
CA ASP A 489 32.63 -44.49 36.45
C ASP A 489 31.34 -45.15 36.96
N TYR A 490 30.17 -44.69 36.50
CA TYR A 490 28.86 -45.30 36.80
C TYR A 490 28.79 -46.79 36.40
N PHE A 491 29.51 -47.16 35.35
CA PHE A 491 29.52 -48.51 34.79
C PHE A 491 30.67 -49.38 35.29
N GLU A 492 31.55 -48.89 36.16
CA GLU A 492 32.68 -49.68 36.69
C GLU A 492 32.21 -50.94 37.44
N SER A 493 31.10 -50.83 38.16
CA SER A 493 30.51 -51.92 38.93
C SER A 493 29.62 -52.87 38.12
N TRP A 494 29.42 -52.60 36.82
CA TRP A 494 28.54 -53.40 35.97
C TRP A 494 29.25 -54.66 35.45
N ASP A 495 28.56 -55.80 35.54
CA ASP A 495 28.95 -57.03 34.84
C ASP A 495 28.46 -57.01 33.38
N GLU A 496 28.83 -58.04 32.60
CA GLU A 496 28.44 -58.19 31.19
C GLU A 496 27.03 -58.75 31.01
N ARG A 497 26.16 -58.75 32.04
CA ARG A 497 24.80 -59.28 31.90
C ARG A 497 23.85 -58.22 31.33
N PRO A 498 22.93 -58.60 30.41
CA PRO A 498 21.92 -57.70 29.89
C PRO A 498 21.04 -57.09 30.99
N ARG A 499 20.77 -55.79 30.89
CA ARG A 499 19.88 -55.06 31.82
C ARG A 499 19.23 -53.87 31.16
N SER A 500 18.10 -53.38 31.66
CA SER A 500 17.50 -52.13 31.17
C SER A 500 18.31 -50.92 31.64
N LEU A 501 18.40 -49.90 30.79
CA LEU A 501 19.11 -48.66 31.11
C LEU A 501 18.22 -47.46 30.74
N THR A 502 18.12 -46.49 31.64
CA THR A 502 17.56 -45.18 31.33
C THR A 502 18.70 -44.17 31.28
N MET A 503 18.85 -43.49 30.15
CA MET A 503 19.76 -42.35 30.01
C MET A 503 18.94 -41.07 29.92
N VAL A 504 19.39 -40.04 30.64
CA VAL A 504 18.82 -38.69 30.58
C VAL A 504 19.92 -37.75 30.14
N GLN A 505 19.68 -36.98 29.08
CA GLN A 505 20.67 -36.06 28.51
C GLN A 505 19.98 -34.74 28.13
N PRO A 506 20.65 -33.59 28.26
CA PRO A 506 20.16 -32.34 27.67
C PRO A 506 19.88 -32.50 26.18
N ILE A 507 18.83 -31.85 25.69
CA ILE A 507 18.57 -31.79 24.26
C ILE A 507 19.42 -30.68 23.66
N MET A 508 20.31 -31.06 22.75
CA MET A 508 21.12 -30.13 21.97
C MET A 508 20.54 -29.99 20.57
N VAL A 509 20.43 -28.75 20.10
CA VAL A 509 20.08 -28.43 18.71
C VAL A 509 21.25 -27.70 18.09
N GLU A 510 21.64 -28.10 16.88
CA GLU A 510 22.62 -27.39 16.06
C GLU A 510 21.91 -26.70 14.90
N LEU A 511 22.14 -25.41 14.74
CA LEU A 511 21.62 -24.60 13.64
C LEU A 511 22.66 -23.54 13.28
N ASP A 512 22.93 -23.37 11.99
CA ASP A 512 23.93 -22.42 11.45
C ASP A 512 25.33 -22.60 12.09
N GLY A 513 25.71 -23.85 12.39
CA GLY A 513 26.98 -24.18 13.05
C GLY A 513 27.08 -23.78 14.52
N VAL A 514 25.95 -23.41 15.15
CA VAL A 514 25.87 -23.09 16.58
C VAL A 514 25.04 -24.14 17.30
N ALA A 515 25.63 -24.78 18.31
CA ALA A 515 24.94 -25.71 19.18
C ALA A 515 24.32 -25.00 20.39
N TRP A 516 23.04 -25.27 20.66
CA TRP A 516 22.28 -24.74 21.78
C TRP A 516 21.74 -25.86 22.65
N GLU A 517 21.84 -25.68 23.97
CA GLU A 517 21.15 -26.52 24.94
C GLU A 517 19.72 -25.98 25.13
N LEU A 518 18.72 -26.86 24.99
CA LEU A 518 17.32 -26.52 25.23
C LEU A 518 16.96 -26.71 26.71
N ALA A 519 15.95 -25.99 27.18
CA ALA A 519 15.32 -26.18 28.49
C ALA A 519 14.45 -27.45 28.55
N ALA A 520 14.98 -28.57 28.05
CA ALA A 520 14.36 -29.88 27.99
C ALA A 520 15.45 -30.97 28.01
N GLN A 521 15.08 -32.15 28.52
CA GLN A 521 15.96 -33.31 28.55
C GLN A 521 15.34 -34.45 27.75
N SER A 522 16.17 -35.15 26.98
CA SER A 522 15.78 -36.41 26.34
C SER A 522 15.97 -37.55 27.33
N ARG A 523 14.95 -38.40 27.45
CA ARG A 523 14.98 -39.65 28.20
C ARG A 523 14.95 -40.81 27.22
N ARG A 524 16.02 -41.61 27.23
CA ARG A 524 16.18 -42.82 26.42
C ARG A 524 16.10 -44.04 27.31
N ILE A 525 15.09 -44.88 27.09
CA ILE A 525 14.88 -46.14 27.82
C ILE A 525 15.29 -47.27 26.89
N PHE A 526 16.44 -47.87 27.16
CA PHE A 526 16.93 -49.06 26.48
C PHE A 526 16.34 -50.28 27.18
N ILE A 527 15.59 -51.12 26.44
CA ILE A 527 14.94 -52.29 27.01
C ILE A 527 15.98 -53.29 27.54
N SER A 528 17.09 -53.46 26.81
CA SER A 528 18.18 -54.37 27.18
C SER A 528 19.52 -53.90 26.61
N VAL A 529 20.45 -53.50 27.48
CA VAL A 529 21.84 -53.17 27.14
C VAL A 529 22.79 -54.18 27.75
N GLN A 530 23.86 -54.48 27.04
CA GLN A 530 25.01 -55.26 27.48
C GLN A 530 26.27 -54.40 27.34
N LEU A 531 27.13 -54.44 28.36
CA LEU A 531 28.36 -53.67 28.38
C LEU A 531 29.47 -54.41 27.63
N ASP A 532 30.10 -53.73 26.69
CA ASP A 532 31.28 -54.19 25.94
C ASP A 532 32.48 -53.30 26.30
N ARG A 533 33.59 -53.93 26.69
CA ARG A 533 34.84 -53.27 27.12
C ARG A 533 36.01 -53.58 26.17
N ALA A 534 35.73 -53.77 24.89
CA ALA A 534 36.77 -53.95 23.89
C ALA A 534 37.67 -52.70 23.74
N ASP A 535 38.98 -52.93 23.56
CA ASP A 535 39.98 -51.92 23.19
C ASP A 535 40.03 -50.65 24.07
N GLY A 536 39.70 -50.79 25.36
CA GLY A 536 39.73 -49.67 26.32
C GLY A 536 38.62 -48.64 26.12
N ARG A 537 37.62 -48.93 25.28
CA ARG A 537 36.41 -48.11 25.11
C ARG A 537 35.23 -48.81 25.76
N LEU A 538 34.38 -48.02 26.42
CA LEU A 538 33.17 -48.50 27.05
C LEU A 538 32.00 -48.30 26.07
N THR A 539 31.43 -49.39 25.56
CA THR A 539 30.34 -49.32 24.59
C THR A 539 29.16 -50.17 25.07
N LEU A 540 27.95 -49.62 24.98
CA LEU A 540 26.71 -50.35 25.26
C LEU A 540 26.19 -50.96 23.95
N ARG A 541 25.97 -52.28 23.93
CA ARG A 541 25.37 -53.00 22.80
C ARG A 541 24.01 -53.58 23.17
N PRO A 542 23.16 -53.93 22.19
CA PRO A 542 21.94 -54.69 22.45
C PRO A 542 22.22 -55.97 23.22
N GLY A 543 21.48 -56.21 24.30
CA GLY A 543 21.46 -57.49 25.00
C GLY A 543 20.41 -58.42 24.37
N GLU A 544 19.31 -58.63 25.09
CA GLU A 544 18.18 -59.46 24.64
C GLU A 544 17.23 -58.73 23.68
N SER A 545 17.32 -57.40 23.60
CA SER A 545 16.52 -56.56 22.72
C SER A 545 17.33 -55.36 22.28
N ASN A 546 17.19 -54.96 21.02
CA ASN A 546 17.77 -53.72 20.49
C ASN A 546 16.81 -52.54 20.57
N ARG A 547 15.66 -52.67 21.23
CA ARG A 547 14.64 -51.62 21.29
C ARG A 547 15.04 -50.49 22.25
N VAL A 548 14.75 -49.26 21.83
CA VAL A 548 14.90 -48.04 22.63
C VAL A 548 13.66 -47.17 22.47
N SER A 549 13.19 -46.62 23.58
CA SER A 549 12.11 -45.61 23.62
C SER A 549 12.72 -44.26 23.97
N ILE A 550 12.40 -43.21 23.20
CA ILE A 550 12.94 -41.86 23.38
C ILE A 550 11.78 -40.89 23.60
N SER A 551 11.87 -40.07 24.64
CA SER A 551 10.88 -39.05 24.98
C SER A 551 11.58 -37.78 25.49
N ALA A 552 10.89 -36.63 25.55
CA ALA A 552 11.39 -35.45 26.24
C ALA A 552 10.56 -35.10 27.48
N GLY A 553 11.21 -34.45 28.45
CA GLY A 553 10.58 -33.90 29.66
C GLY A 553 11.28 -32.62 30.12
N ARG A 554 10.65 -31.86 31.02
CA ARG A 554 11.31 -30.68 31.61
C ARG A 554 12.39 -31.11 32.61
N PRO A 555 13.43 -30.29 32.82
CA PRO A 555 14.41 -30.55 33.87
C PRO A 555 13.70 -30.69 35.23
N GLY A 556 13.82 -31.87 35.85
CA GLY A 556 13.20 -32.18 37.14
C GLY A 556 11.85 -32.91 37.09
N ASP A 557 11.30 -33.20 35.90
CA ASP A 557 10.20 -34.15 35.77
C ASP A 557 10.71 -35.56 36.10
N VAL A 558 10.59 -35.95 37.37
CA VAL A 558 10.79 -37.34 37.81
C VAL A 558 9.43 -38.03 37.72
N PRO A 559 9.25 -39.04 36.84
CA PRO A 559 8.07 -39.88 36.91
C PRO A 559 8.14 -40.73 38.17
N SER A 560 7.03 -40.77 38.91
CA SER A 560 6.75 -41.72 39.99
C SER A 560 6.85 -43.17 39.55
#